data_AF-A0A2N3VUA2-F1
#
_entry.id   AF-A0A2N3VUA2-F1
#
_cell.length_a   1.000
_cell.length_b   1.000
_cell.length_c   1.000
_cell.angle_alpha   90.00
_cell.angle_beta   90.00
_cell.angle_gamma   90.00
#
_symmetry.space_group_name_H-M   'P 1'
#
loop_
_entity.id
_entity.type
_entity.pdbx_description
1 polymer ?
#
loop_
_entity_poly.entity_id
_entity_poly.type
_entity_poly.pdbx_seq_one_letter_code
_entity_poly.pdbx_strand_id
1 'polypeptide(L)' 'MSTEALSRLGTELGSAPPQALASLTDDQLALLAAALREERAARAAGLGEAAEEALKLVPALARGPVRRILFK' A
#
# COMPACT_ATOMS: atom_id res chain seq x y z
N MET A 1 -14.37 3.48 -22.17
CA MET A 1 -13.00 3.53 -21.65
C MET A 1 -12.98 3.63 -20.12
N SER A 2 -13.91 4.37 -19.49
CA SER A 2 -14.18 4.41 -18.03
C SER A 2 -14.17 3.07 -17.26
N THR A 3 -14.70 1.98 -17.81
CA THR A 3 -14.78 0.69 -17.09
C THR A 3 -13.41 0.09 -16.77
N GLU A 4 -12.40 0.32 -17.62
CA GLU A 4 -11.04 -0.18 -17.40
C GLU A 4 -10.31 0.62 -16.33
N ALA A 5 -10.48 1.95 -16.32
CA ALA A 5 -9.92 2.84 -15.31
C ALA A 5 -10.51 2.55 -13.91
N LEU A 6 -11.82 2.33 -13.81
CA LEU A 6 -12.46 1.90 -12.56
C LEU A 6 -11.96 0.53 -12.11
N SER A 7 -11.79 -0.43 -13.03
CA SER A 7 -11.27 -1.76 -12.68
C SER A 7 -9.86 -1.68 -12.07
N ARG A 8 -8.97 -0.89 -12.69
CA ARG A 8 -7.62 -0.63 -12.16
C ARG A 8 -7.64 0.01 -10.77
N LEU A 9 -8.58 0.94 -10.55
CA LEU A 9 -8.78 1.54 -9.23
C LEU A 9 -9.21 0.50 -8.18
N GLY A 10 -10.02 -0.48 -8.57
CA GLY A 10 -10.40 -1.60 -7.70
C GLY A 10 -9.19 -2.40 -7.20
N THR A 11 -8.18 -2.61 -8.05
CA THR A 11 -6.92 -3.26 -7.66
C THR A 11 -6.18 -2.44 -6.58
N GLU A 12 -6.10 -1.12 -6.75
CA GLU A 12 -5.43 -0.24 -5.79
C GLU A 12 -6.25 -0.07 -4.49
N LEU A 13 -7.57 -0.22 -4.53
CA LEU A 13 -8.42 -0.21 -3.34
C LEU A 13 -8.41 -1.55 -2.60
N GLY A 14 -8.13 -2.65 -3.30
CA GLY A 14 -8.24 -4.02 -2.77
C GLY A 14 -9.68 -4.49 -2.60
N SER A 15 -10.64 -3.76 -3.19
CA SER A 15 -12.07 -4.06 -3.15
C SER A 15 -12.74 -3.48 -4.40
N ALA A 16 -14.00 -3.85 -4.62
CA ALA A 16 -14.80 -3.20 -5.67
C ALA A 16 -14.85 -1.67 -5.43
N PRO A 17 -14.61 -0.85 -6.47
CA PRO A 17 -14.67 0.59 -6.32
C PRO A 17 -16.11 1.04 -6.04
N PRO A 18 -16.32 1.99 -5.11
CA PRO A 18 -17.64 2.57 -4.85
C PRO A 18 -18.28 3.13 -6.11
N GLN A 19 -19.60 2.97 -6.22
CA GLN A 19 -20.35 3.43 -7.39
C GLN A 19 -20.26 4.95 -7.60
N ALA A 20 -20.03 5.71 -6.52
CA ALA A 20 -19.77 7.16 -6.57
C ALA A 20 -18.53 7.53 -7.40
N LEU A 21 -17.57 6.62 -7.58
CA LEU A 21 -16.38 6.86 -8.40
C LEU A 21 -16.65 6.64 -9.90
N ALA A 22 -17.80 6.05 -10.26
CA ALA A 22 -18.20 5.84 -11.65
C ALA A 22 -18.52 7.15 -12.40
N SER A 23 -18.76 8.25 -11.68
CA SER A 23 -18.99 9.57 -12.28
C SER A 23 -17.71 10.34 -12.60
N LEU A 24 -16.54 9.82 -12.21
CA LEU A 24 -15.25 10.46 -12.46
C LEU A 24 -14.80 10.22 -13.90
N THR A 25 -14.04 11.18 -14.44
CA THR A 25 -13.39 11.01 -15.74
C THR A 25 -12.24 10.02 -15.64
N ASP A 26 -11.83 9.46 -16.78
CA ASP A 26 -10.71 8.50 -16.85
C ASP A 26 -9.41 9.11 -16.28
N ASP A 27 -9.16 10.40 -16.53
CA ASP A 27 -8.00 11.13 -15.99
C ASP A 27 -8.07 11.28 -14.46
N GLN A 28 -9.26 11.55 -13.91
CA GLN A 28 -9.47 11.66 -12.46
C GLN A 28 -9.28 10.29 -11.78
N LEU A 29 -9.75 9.22 -12.41
CA LEU A 29 -9.55 7.86 -11.93
C LEU A 29 -8.07 7.46 -11.96
N ALA A 30 -7.35 7.83 -13.02
CA ALA A 30 -5.91 7.59 -13.13
C ALA A 30 -5.11 8.33 -12.05
N LEU A 31 -5.44 9.61 -11.80
CA LEU A 31 -4.83 10.41 -10.75
C LEU A 31 -5.08 9.79 -9.36
N LEU A 32 -6.32 9.37 -9.09
CA LEU A 32 -6.68 8.74 -7.82
C LEU A 32 -5.95 7.40 -7.62
N ALA A 33 -5.87 6.58 -8.67
CA ALA A 33 -5.15 5.31 -8.61
C ALA A 33 -3.65 5.52 -8.32
N ALA A 34 -3.02 6.53 -8.94
CA ALA A 34 -1.63 6.87 -8.68
C ALA A 34 -1.40 7.31 -7.23
N ALA A 35 -2.27 8.19 -6.70
CA ALA A 35 -2.18 8.67 -5.32
C ALA A 35 -2.35 7.53 -4.31
N LEU A 36 -3.28 6.60 -4.54
CA LEU A 36 -3.48 5.44 -3.68
C LEU A 36 -2.26 4.50 -3.68
N ARG A 37 -1.64 4.31 -4.85
CA ARG A 37 -0.43 3.50 -4.96
C ARG A 37 0.73 4.12 -4.19
N GLU A 38 0.94 5.43 -4.33
CA GLU A 38 1.98 6.16 -3.61
C GLU A 38 1.78 6.09 -2.10
N GLU A 39 0.55 6.31 -1.63
CA GLU A 39 0.23 6.23 -0.20
C GLU A 39 0.42 4.80 0.35
N ARG A 40 0.08 3.76 -0.43
CA ARG A 40 0.38 2.37 -0.03
C ARG A 40 1.88 2.12 0.09
N ALA A 41 2.67 2.62 -0.87
CA ALA A 41 4.11 2.48 -0.84
C ALA A 41 4.70 3.23 0.38
N ALA A 42 4.24 4.43 0.66
CA ALA A 42 4.65 5.23 1.82
C ALA A 42 4.29 4.53 3.15
N ARG A 43 3.07 3.98 3.27
CA ARG A 43 2.66 3.21 4.46
C ARG A 43 3.49 1.95 4.65
N ALA A 44 3.76 1.21 3.57
CA ALA A 44 4.62 0.02 3.64
C ALA A 44 6.04 0.39 4.09
N ALA A 45 6.59 1.51 3.60
CA ALA A 45 7.88 2.02 4.04
C ALA A 45 7.87 2.40 5.54
N GLY A 46 6.85 3.14 5.98
CA GLY A 46 6.71 3.52 7.40
C GLY A 46 6.53 2.32 8.33
N LEU A 47 5.83 1.27 7.91
CA LEU A 47 5.73 0.01 8.65
C LEU A 47 7.07 -0.72 8.71
N GLY A 48 7.84 -0.71 7.63
CA GLY A 48 9.20 -1.23 7.58
C GLY A 48 10.10 -0.55 8.61
N GLU A 49 10.16 0.79 8.57
CA GLU A 49 10.94 1.60 9.51
C GLU A 49 10.53 1.38 10.96
N ALA A 50 9.23 1.39 11.25
CA ALA A 50 8.74 1.15 12.61
C ALA A 50 9.14 -0.24 13.14
N ALA A 51 9.13 -1.26 12.27
CA ALA A 51 9.52 -2.60 12.66
C ALA A 51 11.05 -2.75 12.80
N GLU A 52 11.87 -2.01 12.03
CA GLU A 52 13.32 -1.92 12.26
C GLU A 52 13.65 -1.24 13.61
N GLU A 53 12.90 -0.19 13.97
CA GLU A 53 13.03 0.45 15.29
C GLU A 53 12.64 -0.51 16.41
N ALA A 54 11.57 -1.29 16.24
CA ALA A 54 11.16 -2.30 17.21
C ALA A 54 12.24 -3.40 17.40
N LEU A 55 12.97 -3.77 16.34
CA LEU A 55 14.10 -4.72 16.45
C LEU A 55 15.24 -4.21 17.32
N LYS A 56 15.36 -2.89 17.54
CA LYS A 56 16.38 -2.36 18.46
C LYS A 56 16.14 -2.79 19.90
N LEU A 57 14.88 -3.08 20.28
CA LEU A 57 14.52 -3.63 21.58
C LEU A 57 14.94 -5.11 21.75
N VAL A 58 15.19 -5.81 20.65
CA VAL A 58 15.69 -7.19 20.66
C VAL A 58 17.21 -7.19 20.91
N PRO A 59 17.74 -8.10 21.76
CA PRO A 59 19.18 -8.26 21.94
C PRO A 59 19.90 -8.49 20.61
N ALA A 60 21.08 -7.87 20.44
CA ALA A 60 21.78 -7.80 19.15
C ALA A 60 22.00 -9.18 18.47
N LEU A 61 22.30 -10.22 19.26
CA LEU A 61 22.52 -11.59 18.77
C LEU A 61 21.25 -12.25 18.20
N ALA A 62 20.06 -11.83 18.64
CA ALA A 62 18.78 -12.40 18.23
C ALA A 62 18.09 -11.60 17.11
N ARG A 63 18.59 -10.39 16.77
CA ARG A 63 17.97 -9.51 15.76
C ARG A 63 17.90 -10.17 14.38
N GLY A 64 18.94 -10.86 13.93
CA GLY A 64 18.99 -11.50 12.61
C GLY A 64 17.93 -12.60 12.40
N PRO A 65 17.77 -13.54 13.35
CA PRO A 65 16.67 -14.50 13.33
C PRO A 65 15.28 -13.85 13.38
N VAL A 66 15.05 -12.89 14.29
CA VAL A 66 13.74 -12.23 14.46
C VAL A 66 13.35 -11.43 13.21
N ARG A 67 14.30 -10.69 12.63
CA ARG A 67 14.09 -9.97 11.36
C ARG A 67 13.60 -10.91 10.24
N ARG A 68 14.22 -12.10 10.11
CA ARG A 68 13.83 -13.08 9.07
C ARG A 68 12.40 -13.63 9.24
N ILE A 69 11.86 -13.65 10.45
CA ILE A 69 10.51 -14.13 10.74
C ILE A 69 9.48 -13.04 10.48
N LEU A 70 9.79 -11.78 10.85
CA LEU A 70 8.85 -10.66 10.76
C LEU A 70 8.75 -10.04 9.36
N PHE A 71 9.82 -10.09 8.56
CA PHE A 71 9.95 -9.35 7.29
C PHE A 71 10.10 -10.26 6.05
N LYS A 72 9.45 -11.42 6.05
CA LYS A 72 9.56 -12.39 4.97
C LYS A 72 8.73 -12.02 3.75
#